data_AF-A0A352A1R3-F1
#
_entry.id   AF-A0A352A1R3-F1
#
_cell.length_a   1.000
_cell.length_b   1.000
_cell.length_c   1.000
_cell.angle_alpha   90.00
_cell.angle_beta   90.00
_cell.angle_gamma   90.00
#
_symmetry.space_group_name_H-M   'P 1'
#
loop_
_entity.id
_entity.type
_entity.pdbx_description
1 polymer ?
#
loop_
_entity_poly.entity_id
_entity_poly.type
_entity_poly.pdbx_seq_one_letter_code
_entity_poly.pdbx_strand_id
1 'polypeptide(L)' 'MPQIDKAKIAGIAAALKRKPVVSSACIGCGACVAISGEVFELNDDGYSIVIDLSDYEGKDVDDSISACPVNAISWTK' A
#
# COMPACT_ATOMS: atom_id res chain seq x y z
N MET A 1 11.70 -16.69 17.33
CA MET A 1 10.60 -17.03 16.41
C MET A 1 10.93 -16.53 15.02
N PRO A 2 11.54 -17.37 14.17
CA PRO A 2 11.76 -17.09 12.75
C PRO A 2 10.87 -18.00 11.88
N GLN A 3 10.08 -17.39 10.98
CA GLN A 3 9.36 -18.06 9.89
C GLN A 3 9.44 -17.07 8.70
N ILE A 4 10.49 -17.18 7.86
CA ILE A 4 10.51 -17.79 6.52
C ILE A 4 10.11 -16.84 5.39
N ASP A 5 11.09 -16.62 4.52
CA ASP A 5 11.15 -15.84 3.29
C ASP A 5 10.31 -16.38 2.10
N LYS A 6 10.08 -15.46 1.14
CA LYS A 6 9.78 -15.62 -0.31
C LYS A 6 8.32 -15.71 -0.77
N ALA A 7 7.83 -14.62 -1.38
CA ALA A 7 7.07 -14.64 -2.64
C ALA A 7 7.00 -13.22 -3.27
N LYS A 8 8.10 -12.81 -3.91
CA LYS A 8 8.09 -11.78 -4.96
C LYS A 8 7.17 -12.24 -6.08
N ILE A 9 5.95 -11.70 -6.24
CA ILE A 9 5.26 -11.45 -7.53
C ILE A 9 3.83 -10.91 -7.35
N ALA A 10 3.69 -9.58 -7.45
CA ALA A 10 2.63 -8.86 -8.18
C ALA A 10 3.03 -7.37 -8.05
N GLY A 11 3.84 -6.79 -8.93
CA GLY A 11 3.92 -6.98 -10.36
C GLY A 11 2.84 -6.14 -11.05
N ILE A 12 3.19 -4.88 -11.34
CA ILE A 12 2.85 -4.03 -12.50
C ILE A 12 1.45 -3.38 -12.54
N ALA A 13 1.20 -2.38 -11.69
CA ALA A 13 0.52 -1.12 -12.04
C ALA A 13 0.72 -0.12 -10.88
N ALA A 14 1.00 1.17 -11.02
CA ALA A 14 0.59 2.09 -12.05
C ALA A 14 1.62 3.22 -12.22
N ALA A 15 2.29 3.19 -13.35
CA ALA A 15 2.85 4.39 -13.96
C ALA A 15 1.69 5.32 -14.42
N LEU A 16 1.91 6.63 -14.29
CA LEU A 16 1.11 7.76 -14.80
C LEU A 16 -0.27 8.02 -14.15
N LYS A 17 -0.30 9.07 -13.31
CA LYS A 17 -1.46 9.89 -12.88
C LYS A 17 -2.61 9.19 -12.13
N ARG A 18 -2.35 8.10 -11.42
CA ARG A 18 -3.39 7.37 -10.67
C ARG A 18 -3.06 7.41 -9.18
N LYS A 19 -4.02 7.85 -8.37
CA LYS A 19 -3.88 7.92 -6.92
C LYS A 19 -4.32 6.57 -6.30
N PRO A 20 -3.52 5.95 -5.40
CA PRO A 20 -4.02 4.82 -4.64
C PRO A 20 -5.13 5.30 -3.70
N VAL A 21 -6.16 4.48 -3.53
CA VAL A 21 -7.26 4.70 -2.60
C VAL A 21 -7.34 3.52 -1.64
N VAL A 22 -7.54 3.84 -0.37
CA VAL A 22 -7.78 2.84 0.68
C VAL A 22 -9.28 2.78 0.93
N SER A 23 -9.84 1.58 0.83
CA SER A 23 -11.23 1.30 1.16
C SER A 23 -11.39 1.04 2.66
N SER A 24 -12.64 1.10 3.14
CA SER A 24 -12.99 0.76 4.54
C SER A 24 -12.73 -0.69 4.94
N ALA A 25 -12.26 -1.54 4.02
CA ALA A 25 -11.77 -2.88 4.31
C ALA A 25 -10.41 -2.90 5.02
N CYS A 26 -9.73 -1.75 5.11
CA CYS A 26 -8.46 -1.65 5.81
C CYS A 26 -8.63 -1.98 7.31
N ILE A 27 -7.72 -2.81 7.83
CA ILE A 27 -7.70 -3.25 9.23
C ILE A 27 -6.52 -2.67 10.03
N GLY A 28 -5.74 -1.77 9.42
CA GLY A 28 -4.58 -1.16 10.09
C GLY A 28 -3.41 -2.09 10.33
N CYS A 29 -3.13 -3.05 9.43
CA CYS A 29 -2.01 -3.97 9.63
C CYS A 29 -0.63 -3.29 9.58
N GLY A 30 -0.54 -2.06 9.07
CA GLY A 30 0.71 -1.29 8.96
C GLY A 30 1.68 -1.77 7.87
N ALA A 31 1.37 -2.83 7.12
CA ALA A 31 2.26 -3.36 6.08
C ALA A 31 2.57 -2.34 4.97
N CYS A 32 1.56 -1.57 4.54
CA CYS A 32 1.73 -0.52 3.53
C CYS A 32 2.59 0.66 4.01
N VAL A 33 2.59 0.97 5.31
CA VAL A 33 3.45 2.02 5.89
C VAL A 33 4.88 1.52 6.04
N ALA A 34 5.07 0.23 6.30
CA ALA A 34 6.39 -0.38 6.37
C ALA A 34 7.10 -0.47 5.01
N ILE A 35 6.35 -0.64 3.92
CA ILE A 35 6.86 -0.69 2.54
C ILE A 35 6.94 0.71 1.94
N SER A 36 5.86 1.49 2.08
CA SER A 36 5.66 2.77 1.40
C SER A 36 5.16 3.83 2.39
N GLY A 37 5.87 4.03 3.50
CA GLY A 37 5.51 5.00 4.54
C GLY A 37 5.48 6.46 4.10
N GLU A 38 6.04 6.75 2.92
CA GLU A 38 5.94 8.04 2.25
C GLU A 38 4.62 8.23 1.48
N VAL A 39 3.92 7.14 1.13
CA VAL A 39 2.64 7.14 0.41
C VAL A 39 1.47 6.83 1.32
N PHE A 40 1.66 5.94 2.28
CA PHE A 40 0.63 5.51 3.21
C PHE A 40 1.02 5.89 4.63
N GLU A 41 0.07 6.48 5.34
CA GLU A 41 0.17 6.79 6.77
C GLU A 41 -0.95 6.06 7.51
N LEU A 42 -0.72 5.66 8.76
CA LEU A 42 -1.75 5.00 9.57
C LEU A 42 -2.28 6.00 10.60
N ASN A 43 -3.59 6.24 10.57
CA ASN A 43 -4.25 7.10 11.55
C ASN A 43 -4.47 6.37 12.89
N ASP A 44 -4.75 7.15 13.94
CA ASP A 44 -5.04 6.65 15.29
C ASP A 44 -6.26 5.73 15.35
N ASP A 45 -7.21 5.87 14.41
CA ASP A 45 -8.33 4.95 14.23
C ASP A 45 -7.94 3.55 13.71
N GLY A 46 -6.65 3.33 13.40
CA GLY A 46 -6.17 2.05 12.86
C GLY A 46 -6.50 1.87 11.37
N TYR A 47 -6.67 2.96 10.63
CA TYR A 47 -6.88 2.90 9.17
C TYR A 47 -5.71 3.53 8.42
N SER A 48 -5.29 2.87 7.35
CA SER A 48 -4.31 3.43 6.42
C SER A 48 -4.96 4.52 5.56
N ILE A 49 -4.29 5.65 5.46
CA ILE A 49 -4.64 6.78 4.59
C ILE A 49 -3.56 6.98 3.55
N VAL A 50 -3.96 7.53 2.41
CA VAL A 50 -3.05 7.85 1.31
C VAL A 50 -2.68 9.32 1.38
N ILE A 51 -1.37 9.58 1.44
CA ILE A 51 -0.81 10.92 1.33
C ILE A 51 -0.92 11.35 -0.14
N ASP A 52 -1.46 12.55 -0.35
CA ASP A 52 -1.47 13.19 -1.66
C ASP A 52 -0.04 13.62 -2.01
N LEU A 53 0.57 12.95 -2.98
CA LEU A 53 1.92 13.23 -3.44
C LEU A 53 1.88 13.60 -4.92
N SER A 54 2.78 14.50 -5.31
CA SER A 54 2.94 14.85 -6.73
C SER A 54 3.51 13.71 -7.57
N ASP A 55 4.18 12.75 -6.93
CA ASP A 55 4.77 11.59 -7.59
C ASP A 55 4.70 10.34 -6.70
N TYR A 56 4.28 9.22 -7.33
CA TYR A 56 4.18 7.89 -6.73
C TYR A 56 5.13 6.88 -7.41
N GLU A 57 6.01 7.35 -8.30
CA GLU A 57 6.93 6.53 -9.07
C GLU A 57 8.08 6.04 -8.16
N GLY A 58 8.35 4.74 -8.19
CA GLY A 58 9.43 4.13 -7.39
C GLY A 58 9.15 3.98 -5.89
N LYS A 59 7.90 4.21 -5.43
CA LYS A 59 7.54 4.13 -4.01
C LYS A 59 6.91 2.81 -3.58
N ASP A 60 7.12 1.75 -4.36
CA ASP A 60 6.67 0.38 -4.05
C ASP A 60 5.18 0.26 -3.67
N VAL A 61 4.32 1.15 -4.20
CA VAL A 61 2.87 1.15 -3.92
C VAL A 61 2.21 -0.16 -4.34
N ASP A 62 2.69 -0.74 -5.44
CA ASP A 62 2.29 -2.05 -5.94
C ASP A 62 2.63 -3.17 -4.94
N ASP A 63 3.81 -3.09 -4.31
CA ASP A 63 4.26 -4.02 -3.27
C ASP A 63 3.41 -3.84 -1.99
N SER A 64 3.08 -2.60 -1.62
CA SER A 64 2.12 -2.28 -0.55
C SER A 64 0.72 -2.85 -0.78
N ILE A 65 0.22 -2.81 -2.02
CA ILE A 65 -1.07 -3.42 -2.40
C ILE A 65 -1.00 -4.93 -2.25
N SER A 66 0.07 -5.54 -2.74
CA SER A 66 0.31 -6.99 -2.67
C SER A 66 0.49 -7.49 -1.23
N ALA A 67 1.13 -6.68 -0.37
CA ALA A 67 1.30 -6.97 1.04
C ALA A 67 0.02 -6.81 1.87
N CYS A 68 -1.05 -6.23 1.30
CA CYS A 68 -2.31 -6.04 2.01
C CYS A 68 -3.10 -7.36 2.06
N PRO A 69 -3.24 -8.01 3.23
CA PRO A 69 -3.90 -9.32 3.34
C PRO A 69 -5.40 -9.27 3.00
N VAL A 70 -5.99 -8.08 3.11
CA VAL A 70 -7.40 -7.81 2.83
C VAL A 70 -7.58 -7.07 1.50
N ASN A 71 -6.49 -6.83 0.76
CA ASN A 71 -6.45 -6.11 -0.49
C ASN A 71 -7.31 -4.81 -0.48
N ALA A 72 -7.20 -4.06 0.63
CA ALA A 72 -8.00 -2.85 0.87
C ALA A 72 -7.53 -1.64 0.06
N ILE A 73 -6.39 -1.77 -0.63
CA ILE A 73 -5.75 -0.71 -1.40
C ILE A 73 -6.02 -0.98 -2.88
N SER A 74 -6.41 0.06 -3.63
CA SER A 74 -6.66 -0.06 -5.07
C SER A 74 -6.26 1.22 -5.80
N TRP A 75 -5.94 1.11 -7.08
CA TRP A 75 -5.68 2.27 -7.91
C TRP A 75 -6.99 2.89 -8.38
N THR A 76 -7.21 4.18 -8.11
CA THR A 76 -8.30 4.90 -8.78
C THR A 76 -7.95 5.09 -10.25
N LYS A 77 -8.95 4.94 -11.13
CA LYS A 77 -8.78 5.07 -12.58
C LYS A 77 -8.91 6.51 -13.04
#